data_AF-A0A812LWX7-F1
#
_entry.id   AF-A0A812LWX7-F1
#
_cell.length_a   1.000
_cell.length_b   1.000
_cell.length_c   1.000
_cell.angle_alpha   90.00
_cell.angle_beta   90.00
_cell.angle_gamma   90.00
#
_symmetry.space_group_name_H-M   'P 1'
#
loop_
_entity.id
_entity.type
_entity.pdbx_description
1 polymer ?
#
loop_
_entity_poly.entity_id
_entity_poly.type
_entity_poly.pdbx_seq_one_letter_code
_entity_poly.pdbx_strand_id
1 'polypeptide(L)'
;MQTTSADCLSVFQELQEELEAALAGEAVSILAYGATGSGKTHTVTNFAERAAKRLDEEAEALEKEGLRLDVVVQMVEIYNEQFRDLLVPEVKHAPEPPRLKMPTPTSSATLQGAAQRHISRDSGGMLKSLQAALRSGQAHRATCSTAVHGCSSRSHLVMMLYLLTSDATSGAQRRLGRLSLVDLAGSERIKSSEEKP
;
A
#
# COMPACT_ATOMS: atom_id res chain seq x y z
N MET A 1 -30.70 15.55 -7.39
CA MET A 1 -29.23 15.38 -7.40
C MET A 1 -28.95 13.89 -7.38
N GLN A 2 -28.74 13.32 -8.56
CA GLN A 2 -28.42 11.91 -8.75
C GLN A 2 -26.91 11.74 -8.59
N THR A 3 -26.45 11.14 -7.50
CA THR A 3 -25.13 10.51 -7.46
C THR A 3 -25.31 9.09 -7.95
N THR A 4 -25.21 8.93 -9.26
CA THR A 4 -25.10 7.63 -9.93
C THR A 4 -23.88 6.89 -9.38
N SER A 5 -24.05 5.60 -9.12
CA SER A 5 -22.95 4.67 -8.90
C SER A 5 -21.99 4.80 -10.08
N ALA A 6 -20.83 5.41 -9.87
CA ALA A 6 -19.70 5.11 -10.74
C ALA A 6 -19.50 3.60 -10.64
N ASP A 7 -19.71 2.88 -11.74
CA ASP A 7 -19.47 1.45 -11.78
C ASP A 7 -18.03 1.24 -11.32
N CYS A 8 -17.83 0.37 -10.34
CA CYS A 8 -16.51 0.10 -9.75
C CYS A 8 -15.44 -0.12 -10.85
N LEU A 9 -15.86 -0.66 -12.01
CA LEU A 9 -15.07 -0.82 -13.23
C LEU A 9 -14.51 0.48 -13.83
N SER A 10 -15.27 1.58 -13.87
CA SER A 10 -14.78 2.84 -14.46
C SER A 10 -13.70 3.47 -13.58
N VAL A 11 -13.89 3.45 -12.26
CA VAL A 11 -12.88 3.89 -11.28
C VAL A 11 -11.61 3.06 -11.43
N PHE A 12 -11.72 1.75 -11.63
CA PHE A 12 -10.53 0.91 -11.82
C PHE A 12 -9.79 1.18 -13.13
N GLN A 13 -10.49 1.56 -14.20
CA GLN A 13 -9.84 1.96 -15.47
C GLN A 13 -9.06 3.27 -15.30
N GLU A 14 -9.64 4.27 -14.63
CA GLU A 14 -8.94 5.53 -14.33
C GLU A 14 -7.70 5.30 -13.47
N LEU A 15 -7.81 4.46 -12.43
CA LEU A 15 -6.66 4.12 -11.58
C LEU A 15 -5.61 3.29 -12.32
N GLN A 16 -5.93 2.66 -13.45
CA GLN A 16 -4.94 1.95 -14.25
C GLN A 16 -3.96 2.93 -14.90
N GLU A 17 -4.42 4.09 -15.36
CA GLU A 17 -3.54 5.13 -15.93
C GLU A 17 -2.50 5.60 -14.90
N GLU A 18 -2.90 5.72 -13.64
CA GLU A 18 -2.03 6.06 -12.51
C GLU A 18 -0.94 5.00 -12.27
N LEU A 19 -1.24 3.72 -12.50
CA LEU A 19 -0.23 2.66 -12.44
C LEU A 19 0.74 2.75 -13.64
N GLU A 20 0.24 3.02 -14.84
CA GLU A 20 1.09 3.20 -16.02
C GLU A 20 1.99 4.44 -15.86
N ALA A 21 1.51 5.53 -15.25
CA ALA A 21 2.34 6.69 -14.93
C ALA A 21 3.47 6.33 -13.94
N ALA A 22 3.18 5.51 -12.93
CA ALA A 22 4.22 4.99 -12.02
C ALA A 22 5.24 4.10 -12.76
N LEU A 23 4.80 3.32 -13.76
CA LEU A 23 5.67 2.53 -14.64
C LEU A 23 6.47 3.39 -15.63
N ALA A 24 5.94 4.55 -16.04
CA ALA A 24 6.67 5.55 -16.82
C ALA A 24 7.72 6.32 -15.99
N GLY A 25 7.70 6.13 -14.66
CA GLY A 25 8.69 6.62 -13.72
C GLY A 25 8.21 7.75 -12.82
N GLU A 26 6.91 8.02 -12.81
CA GLU A 26 6.32 9.05 -11.96
C GLU A 26 6.15 8.59 -10.51
N ALA A 27 6.02 9.57 -9.61
CA ALA A 27 5.71 9.36 -8.21
C ALA A 27 4.22 9.61 -7.97
N VAL A 28 3.42 8.55 -8.04
CA VAL A 28 1.96 8.58 -7.97
C VAL A 28 1.46 8.28 -6.56
N SER A 29 0.36 8.93 -6.16
CA SER A 29 -0.27 8.72 -4.85
C SER A 29 -1.79 8.75 -4.96
N ILE A 30 -2.44 7.64 -4.60
CA ILE A 30 -3.89 7.47 -4.61
C ILE A 30 -4.38 7.47 -3.17
N LEU A 31 -5.33 8.36 -2.85
CA LEU A 31 -5.90 8.51 -1.52
C LEU A 31 -7.39 8.16 -1.54
N ALA A 32 -7.78 7.19 -0.73
CA ALA A 32 -9.18 6.87 -0.49
C ALA A 32 -9.68 7.63 0.75
N TYR A 33 -10.69 8.48 0.55
CA TYR A 33 -11.33 9.31 1.57
C TYR A 33 -12.85 9.13 1.56
N GLY A 34 -13.48 9.25 2.73
CA GLY A 34 -14.92 9.09 2.88
C GLY A 34 -15.33 8.60 4.27
N ALA A 35 -16.64 8.61 4.51
CA ALA A 35 -17.22 8.18 5.78
C ALA A 35 -16.88 6.72 6.13
N THR A 36 -16.97 6.36 7.41
CA THR A 36 -16.84 4.97 7.86
C THR A 36 -17.85 4.08 7.15
N GLY A 37 -17.40 2.92 6.64
CA GLY A 37 -18.22 2.01 5.85
C GLY A 37 -18.35 2.35 4.35
N SER A 38 -17.73 3.42 3.85
CA SER A 38 -17.83 3.81 2.42
C SER A 38 -17.00 2.98 1.44
N GLY A 39 -16.37 1.89 1.89
CA GLY A 39 -15.59 1.00 1.03
C GLY A 39 -14.14 1.42 0.72
N LYS A 40 -13.56 2.43 1.38
CA LYS A 40 -12.17 2.90 1.15
C LYS A 40 -11.13 1.77 1.14
N THR A 41 -11.08 1.00 2.23
CA THR A 41 -10.16 -0.14 2.38
C THR A 41 -10.35 -1.18 1.29
N HIS A 42 -11.61 -1.43 0.90
CA HIS A 42 -11.94 -2.37 -0.16
C HIS A 42 -11.45 -1.87 -1.53
N THR A 43 -11.64 -0.59 -1.85
CA THR A 43 -11.12 0.03 -3.08
C THR A 43 -9.59 -0.04 -3.14
N VAL A 44 -8.90 0.36 -2.07
CA VAL A 44 -7.43 0.34 -1.99
C VAL A 44 -6.88 -1.07 -2.11
N THR A 45 -7.48 -2.05 -1.43
CA THR A 45 -7.03 -3.45 -1.45
C THR A 45 -7.22 -4.08 -2.83
N ASN A 46 -8.40 -3.89 -3.44
CA ASN A 46 -8.67 -4.42 -4.78
C ASN A 46 -7.77 -3.78 -5.84
N PHE A 47 -7.48 -2.47 -5.70
CA PHE A 47 -6.54 -1.81 -6.60
C PHE A 47 -5.12 -2.36 -6.42
N ALA A 48 -4.66 -2.57 -5.19
CA ALA A 48 -3.35 -3.17 -4.92
C ALA A 48 -3.21 -4.58 -5.52
N GLU A 49 -4.25 -5.42 -5.45
CA GLU A 49 -4.25 -6.76 -6.06
C GLU A 49 -4.19 -6.72 -7.59
N ARG A 50 -4.91 -5.77 -8.21
CA ARG A 50 -4.87 -5.55 -9.66
C ARG A 50 -3.52 -4.99 -10.11
N ALA A 51 -2.97 -4.05 -9.35
CA ALA A 51 -1.63 -3.52 -9.59
C ALA A 51 -0.58 -4.62 -9.51
N ALA A 52 -0.68 -5.54 -8.55
CA ALA A 52 0.23 -6.68 -8.47
C ALA A 52 0.17 -7.58 -9.73
N LYS A 53 -1.03 -7.77 -10.31
CA LYS A 53 -1.19 -8.52 -11.57
C LYS A 53 -0.53 -7.79 -12.74
N ARG A 54 -0.81 -6.49 -12.90
CA ARG A 54 -0.24 -5.70 -13.99
C ARG A 54 1.28 -5.55 -13.89
N LEU A 55 1.82 -5.42 -12.67
CA LEU A 55 3.27 -5.42 -12.42
C LEU A 55 3.92 -6.76 -12.78
N ASP A 56 3.24 -7.88 -12.56
CA ASP A 56 3.74 -9.20 -12.97
C ASP A 56 3.76 -9.36 -14.50
N GLU A 57 2.73 -8.86 -15.18
CA GLU A 57 2.66 -8.80 -16.66
C GLU A 57 3.77 -7.90 -17.23
N GLU A 58 4.00 -6.75 -16.60
CA GLU A 58 5.06 -5.81 -16.99
C GLU A 58 6.46 -6.39 -16.76
N ALA A 59 6.65 -7.09 -15.64
CA ALA A 59 7.91 -7.79 -15.37
C ALA A 59 8.24 -8.81 -16.48
N GLU A 60 7.24 -9.54 -16.97
CA GLU A 60 7.42 -10.48 -18.09
C GLU A 60 7.74 -9.77 -19.42
N ALA A 61 7.13 -8.61 -19.67
CA ALA A 61 7.41 -7.83 -20.86
C ALA A 61 8.85 -7.31 -20.85
N LEU A 62 9.27 -6.70 -19.74
CA LEU A 62 10.63 -6.17 -19.55
C LEU A 62 11.71 -7.25 -19.62
N GLU A 63 11.42 -8.47 -19.14
CA GLU A 63 12.35 -9.61 -19.25
C GLU A 63 12.67 -9.96 -20.71
N LYS A 64 11.70 -9.83 -21.63
CA LYS A 64 11.90 -10.06 -23.08
C LYS A 64 12.80 -9.00 -23.70
N GLU A 65 12.91 -7.83 -23.07
CA GLU A 65 13.76 -6.71 -23.47
C GLU A 65 15.13 -6.72 -22.76
N GLY A 66 15.41 -7.74 -21.94
CA GLY A 66 16.66 -7.85 -21.19
C GLY A 66 16.72 -6.99 -19.92
N LEU A 67 15.56 -6.54 -19.43
CA LEU A 67 15.42 -5.80 -18.18
C LEU A 67 14.74 -6.67 -17.12
N ARG A 68 15.04 -6.43 -15.85
CA ARG A 68 14.33 -7.03 -14.72
C ARG A 68 13.59 -5.95 -13.97
N LEU A 69 12.33 -6.20 -13.66
CA LEU A 69 11.54 -5.39 -12.74
C LEU A 69 11.61 -6.01 -11.34
N ASP A 70 11.92 -5.18 -10.35
CA ASP A 70 11.86 -5.48 -8.92
C ASP A 70 10.91 -4.50 -8.23
N VAL A 71 10.17 -4.98 -7.25
CA VAL A 71 9.24 -4.17 -6.46
C VAL A 71 9.65 -4.22 -5.00
N VAL A 72 9.89 -3.04 -4.41
CA VAL A 72 10.07 -2.91 -2.96
C VAL A 72 8.75 -2.45 -2.35
N VAL A 73 8.23 -3.25 -1.41
CA VAL A 73 6.97 -2.98 -0.72
C VAL A 73 7.26 -2.46 0.69
N GLN A 74 6.61 -1.37 1.07
CA GLN A 74 6.49 -0.90 2.45
C GLN A 74 5.00 -0.77 2.81
N MET A 75 4.61 -1.20 4.01
CA MET A 75 3.25 -1.01 4.52
C MET A 75 3.30 -0.53 5.96
N VAL A 76 2.67 0.60 6.23
CA VAL A 76 2.67 1.26 7.53
C VAL A 76 1.25 1.64 7.91
N GLU A 77 0.89 1.36 9.15
CA GLU A 77 -0.32 1.84 9.78
C GLU A 77 0.01 3.08 10.62
N ILE A 78 -0.83 4.11 10.51
CA ILE A 78 -0.80 5.28 11.39
C ILE A 78 -2.04 5.18 12.28
N TYR A 79 -1.80 4.95 13.56
CA TYR A 79 -2.85 4.86 14.58
C TYR A 79 -2.47 5.72 15.77
N ASN A 80 -3.36 6.64 16.16
CA ASN A 80 -3.13 7.56 17.28
C ASN A 80 -1.78 8.29 17.18
N GLU A 81 -1.47 8.87 16.01
CA GLU A 81 -0.20 9.55 15.70
C GLU A 81 1.06 8.68 15.84
N GLN A 82 0.91 7.35 15.89
CA GLN A 82 2.02 6.41 15.96
C GLN A 82 2.12 5.58 14.67
N PHE A 83 3.35 5.48 14.15
CA PHE A 83 3.68 4.67 12.99
C PHE A 83 3.98 3.23 13.41
N ARG A 84 3.27 2.27 12.82
CA ARG A 84 3.41 0.84 13.03
C ARG A 84 3.77 0.16 11.71
N ASP A 85 4.84 -0.60 11.72
CA ASP A 85 5.26 -1.37 10.55
C ASP A 85 4.43 -2.65 10.42
N LEU A 86 3.82 -2.86 9.25
CA LEU A 86 2.96 -4.01 8.97
C LEU A 86 3.69 -5.15 8.25
N LEU A 87 4.95 -5.01 7.85
CA LEU A 87 5.68 -6.05 7.12
C LEU A 87 6.71 -6.81 7.97
N VAL A 88 6.90 -6.42 9.22
CA VAL A 88 7.77 -7.12 10.17
C VAL A 88 7.30 -8.56 10.35
N PRO A 89 8.20 -9.57 10.29
CA PRO A 89 7.84 -10.95 10.60
C PRO A 89 7.22 -11.05 12.00
N GLU A 90 6.15 -11.82 12.16
CA GLU A 90 5.59 -12.10 13.49
C GLU A 90 6.67 -12.72 14.38
N VAL A 91 7.17 -11.95 15.34
CA VAL A 91 7.94 -12.52 16.44
C VAL A 91 6.91 -13.15 17.36
N LYS A 92 6.94 -14.48 17.52
CA LYS A 92 5.95 -15.30 18.24
C LYS A 92 5.65 -14.90 19.71
N HIS A 93 6.23 -13.83 20.24
CA HIS A 93 6.02 -13.33 21.61
C HIS A 93 6.07 -11.79 21.74
N ALA A 94 5.88 -11.02 20.67
CA ALA A 94 5.83 -9.56 20.75
C ALA A 94 4.36 -9.06 20.83
N PRO A 95 3.98 -8.27 21.86
CA PRO A 95 2.61 -7.81 22.04
C PRO A 95 2.17 -6.70 21.06
N GLU A 96 3.09 -6.02 20.37
CA GLU A 96 2.79 -5.00 19.34
C GLU A 96 3.89 -4.98 18.25
N PRO A 97 3.56 -4.61 16.99
CA PRO A 97 4.57 -4.32 15.96
C PRO A 97 5.49 -3.17 16.39
N PRO A 98 6.77 -3.17 15.97
CA PRO A 98 7.72 -2.14 16.38
C PRO A 98 7.29 -0.75 15.90
N ARG A 99 7.39 0.22 16.81
CA ARG A 99 7.06 1.63 16.54
C ARG A 99 8.18 2.27 15.73
N LEU A 100 7.82 2.89 14.62
CA LEU A 100 8.78 3.63 13.79
C LEU A 100 8.94 5.06 14.30
N LYS A 101 10.17 5.58 14.26
CA LYS A 101 10.43 7.00 14.54
C LYS A 101 10.03 7.82 13.32
N MET A 102 9.49 9.03 13.55
CA MET A 102 9.16 9.95 12.46
C MET A 102 10.39 10.25 11.60
N PRO A 103 10.28 10.26 10.26
CA PRO A 103 11.36 10.72 9.41
C PRO A 103 11.67 12.19 9.69
N THR A 104 12.95 12.55 9.76
CA THR A 104 13.37 13.97 9.76
C THR A 104 12.99 14.63 8.43
N PRO A 105 12.58 15.91 8.42
CA PRO A 105 11.97 16.59 7.26
C PRO A 105 12.87 16.74 6.02
N THR A 106 14.12 16.29 6.07
CA THR A 106 15.14 16.49 5.03
C THR A 106 15.41 15.28 4.13
N SER A 107 14.89 14.08 4.43
CA SER A 107 15.07 12.92 3.54
C SER A 107 13.77 12.59 2.84
N SER A 108 13.85 12.27 1.53
CA SER A 108 12.77 11.71 0.72
C SER A 108 11.86 10.80 1.53
N ALA A 109 10.54 10.87 1.29
CA ALA A 109 9.42 10.25 2.01
C ALA A 109 9.42 8.70 2.14
N THR A 110 10.60 8.09 2.26
CA THR A 110 10.80 6.73 2.74
C THR A 110 10.77 6.79 4.26
N LEU A 111 9.83 6.06 4.87
CA LEU A 111 9.80 5.89 6.32
C LEU A 111 11.09 5.18 6.74
N GLN A 112 12.07 5.93 7.24
CA GLN A 112 13.34 5.38 7.71
C GLN A 112 13.08 4.38 8.84
N GLY A 113 13.53 3.14 8.65
CA GLY A 113 13.35 2.05 9.59
C GLY A 113 12.13 1.17 9.35
N ALA A 114 11.24 1.50 8.40
CA ALA A 114 10.19 0.57 7.97
C ALA A 114 10.78 -0.60 7.18
N ALA A 115 10.38 -1.80 7.52
CA ALA A 115 10.70 -3.03 6.83
C ALA A 115 10.33 -2.92 5.36
N GLN A 116 11.28 -3.33 4.53
CA GLN A 116 11.14 -3.38 3.09
C GLN A 116 11.11 -4.84 2.66
N ARG A 117 10.05 -5.24 1.97
CA ARG A 117 10.03 -6.53 1.29
C ARG A 117 10.44 -6.30 -0.16
N HIS A 118 11.62 -6.79 -0.50
CA HIS A 118 12.12 -6.82 -1.87
C HIS A 118 11.51 -8.02 -2.58
N ILE A 119 10.83 -7.76 -3.69
CA ILE A 119 10.14 -8.78 -4.46
C ILE A 119 10.66 -8.70 -5.88
N SER A 120 11.42 -9.73 -6.25
CA SER A 120 11.87 -9.99 -7.60
C SER A 120 11.01 -11.09 -8.22
N ARG A 121 10.98 -11.13 -9.56
CA ARG A 121 10.34 -12.22 -10.29
C ARG A 121 11.13 -13.52 -10.09
N ASP A 122 10.44 -14.60 -9.74
CA ASP A 122 10.97 -15.96 -9.65
C ASP A 122 10.33 -16.89 -10.68
N SER A 123 10.63 -18.20 -10.62
CA SER A 123 10.05 -19.20 -11.54
C SER A 123 8.52 -19.33 -11.47
N GLY A 124 7.91 -18.86 -10.38
CA GLY A 124 6.46 -18.80 -10.16
C GLY A 124 5.84 -17.43 -10.44
N GLY A 125 6.62 -16.46 -10.91
CA GLY A 125 6.20 -15.07 -11.15
C GLY A 125 6.29 -14.18 -9.90
N MET A 126 6.12 -12.87 -10.10
CA MET A 126 6.13 -11.87 -9.05
C MET A 126 4.79 -11.81 -8.28
N LEU A 127 3.68 -12.16 -8.96
CA LEU A 127 2.32 -11.99 -8.45
C LEU A 127 2.10 -12.62 -7.08
N LYS A 128 2.50 -13.89 -6.90
CA LYS A 128 2.27 -14.62 -5.65
C LYS A 128 2.97 -13.96 -4.46
N SER A 129 4.21 -13.54 -4.66
CA SER A 129 5.03 -12.90 -3.64
C SER A 129 4.49 -11.51 -3.27
N LEU A 130 4.09 -10.72 -4.27
CA LEU A 130 3.41 -9.43 -4.05
C LEU A 130 2.11 -9.62 -3.26
N GLN A 131 1.22 -10.50 -3.71
CA GLN A 131 -0.03 -10.77 -3.01
C GLN A 131 0.20 -11.31 -1.59
N ALA A 132 1.22 -12.14 -1.37
CA ALA A 132 1.56 -12.62 -0.03
C ALA A 132 2.01 -11.47 0.90
N ALA A 133 2.81 -10.52 0.38
CA ALA A 133 3.20 -9.33 1.13
C ALA A 133 1.98 -8.45 1.48
N LEU A 134 1.10 -8.19 0.50
CA LEU A 134 -0.13 -7.41 0.68
C LEU A 134 -1.05 -8.06 1.73
N ARG A 135 -1.31 -9.37 1.60
CA ARG A 135 -2.15 -10.11 2.55
C ARG A 135 -1.56 -10.15 3.96
N SER A 136 -0.25 -10.36 4.08
CA SER A 136 0.45 -10.35 5.37
C SER A 136 0.30 -8.99 6.07
N GLY A 137 0.51 -7.88 5.36
CA GLY A 137 0.34 -6.55 5.94
C GLY A 137 -1.10 -6.24 6.35
N GLN A 138 -2.09 -6.65 5.55
CA GLN A 138 -3.50 -6.50 5.91
C GLN A 138 -3.88 -7.35 7.12
N ALA A 139 -3.36 -8.58 7.22
CA ALA A 139 -3.59 -9.45 8.37
C ALA A 139 -3.04 -8.82 9.66
N HIS A 140 -1.83 -8.27 9.63
CA HIS A 140 -1.25 -7.57 10.79
C HIS A 140 -2.05 -6.32 11.19
N ARG A 141 -2.58 -5.57 10.22
CA ARG A 141 -3.48 -4.43 10.49
C ARG A 141 -4.76 -4.89 11.19
N ALA A 142 -5.34 -6.01 10.73
CA ALA A 142 -6.56 -6.57 11.29
C ALA A 142 -6.38 -7.10 12.72
N THR A 143 -5.28 -7.80 13.01
CA THR A 143 -4.98 -8.30 14.36
C THR A 143 -4.65 -7.18 15.34
N CYS A 144 -4.00 -6.10 14.89
CA CYS A 144 -3.80 -4.90 15.71
C CYS A 144 -5.13 -4.21 16.07
N SER A 145 -6.10 -4.25 15.16
CA SER A 145 -7.43 -3.69 15.39
C SER A 145 -8.24 -4.49 16.41
N THR A 146 -8.02 -5.79 16.57
CA THR A 146 -8.78 -6.62 17.53
C THR A 146 -8.18 -6.63 18.94
N ALA A 147 -6.89 -6.35 19.11
CA ALA A 147 -6.20 -6.39 20.40
C ALA A 147 -6.52 -5.20 21.33
N VAL A 148 -6.78 -4.01 20.78
CA VAL A 148 -7.08 -2.79 21.58
C VAL A 148 -8.11 -1.93 20.83
N HIS A 149 -9.40 -2.16 21.08
CA HIS A 149 -10.53 -1.30 20.67
C HIS A 149 -10.53 -0.83 19.20
N GLY A 150 -10.98 -1.74 18.35
CA GLY A 150 -10.89 -1.65 16.90
C GLY A 150 -11.84 -0.70 16.18
N CYS A 151 -11.35 -0.25 15.03
CA CYS A 151 -12.04 -0.16 13.75
C CYS A 151 -11.03 0.41 12.75
N SER A 152 -10.98 -0.08 11.52
CA SER A 152 -10.22 0.58 10.43
C SER A 152 -10.66 2.03 10.21
N SER A 153 -11.79 2.47 10.79
CA SER A 153 -12.18 3.87 10.84
C SER A 153 -11.23 4.77 11.60
N ARG A 154 -10.37 4.24 12.49
CA ARG A 154 -9.50 5.03 13.38
C ARG A 154 -8.01 4.91 13.05
N SER A 155 -7.65 4.14 12.03
CA SER A 155 -6.26 4.02 11.56
C SER A 155 -6.16 4.28 10.07
N HIS A 156 -5.07 4.94 9.67
CA HIS A 156 -4.74 5.15 8.27
C HIS A 156 -3.76 4.06 7.83
N LEU A 157 -3.90 3.57 6.61
CA LEU A 157 -2.92 2.69 5.99
C LEU A 157 -2.20 3.44 4.88
N VAL A 158 -0.87 3.35 4.89
CA VAL A 158 -0.01 3.81 3.80
C VAL A 158 0.72 2.59 3.25
N MET A 159 0.49 2.26 2.00
CA MET A 159 1.18 1.22 1.25
C MET A 159 2.01 1.89 0.15
N MET A 160 3.29 1.54 0.05
CA MET A 160 4.20 2.11 -0.93
C MET A 160 4.83 0.97 -1.74
N LEU A 161 4.72 1.05 -3.06
CA LEU A 161 5.40 0.19 -4.02
C LEU A 161 6.45 1.05 -4.73
N TYR A 162 7.73 0.73 -4.51
CA TYR A 162 8.83 1.34 -5.25
C TYR A 162 9.19 0.41 -6.40
N LEU A 163 9.13 0.95 -7.62
CA LEU A 163 9.40 0.20 -8.84
C LEU A 163 10.86 0.43 -9.23
N LEU A 164 11.60 -0.66 -9.38
CA LEU A 164 13.02 -0.66 -9.66
C LEU A 164 13.25 -1.49 -10.90
N THR A 165 14.06 -0.99 -11.83
CA THR A 165 14.49 -1.76 -12.98
C THR A 165 15.98 -2.00 -12.91
N SER A 166 16.42 -3.17 -13.36
CA SER A 166 17.84 -3.47 -13.52
C SER A 166 18.10 -4.10 -14.87
N ASP A 167 19.17 -3.69 -15.53
CA ASP A 167 19.65 -4.33 -16.74
C ASP A 167 20.20 -5.73 -16.41
N ALA A 168 19.73 -6.76 -17.14
CA ALA A 168 20.11 -8.15 -16.87
C ALA A 168 21.59 -8.43 -17.15
N THR A 169 22.25 -7.64 -17.99
CA THR A 169 23.65 -7.78 -18.37
C THR A 169 24.57 -6.94 -17.49
N SER A 170 24.25 -5.65 -17.32
CA SER A 170 25.11 -4.73 -16.55
C SER A 170 24.83 -4.75 -15.05
N GLY A 171 23.68 -5.27 -14.62
CA GLY A 171 23.23 -5.22 -13.22
C GLY A 171 22.91 -3.80 -12.74
N ALA A 172 22.95 -2.80 -13.63
CA ALA A 172 22.73 -1.41 -13.27
C ALA A 172 21.26 -1.20 -12.88
N GLN A 173 21.04 -0.95 -11.58
CA GLN A 173 19.72 -0.72 -11.03
C GLN A 173 19.34 0.75 -11.11
N ARG A 174 18.09 1.02 -11.49
CA ARG A 174 17.49 2.35 -11.58
C ARG A 174 16.14 2.31 -10.89
N ARG A 175 15.78 3.42 -10.24
CA ARG A 175 14.41 3.60 -9.78
C ARG A 175 13.58 4.07 -10.96
N LEU A 176 12.54 3.29 -11.26
CA LEU A 176 11.57 3.61 -12.28
C LEU A 176 10.64 4.67 -11.68
N GLY A 177 9.71 4.28 -10.82
CA GLY A 177 8.75 5.18 -10.20
C GLY A 177 8.31 4.73 -8.81
N ARG A 178 7.19 5.28 -8.32
CA ARG A 178 6.60 4.89 -7.04
C ARG A 178 5.09 5.04 -7.08
N LEU A 179 4.38 4.02 -6.61
CA LEU A 179 2.95 4.06 -6.37
C LEU A 179 2.67 4.02 -4.86
N SER A 180 1.95 5.01 -4.35
CA SER A 180 1.53 5.05 -2.95
C SER A 180 0.02 4.94 -2.85
N LEU A 181 -0.48 3.95 -2.11
CA LEU A 181 -1.90 3.73 -1.86
C LEU A 181 -2.21 4.04 -0.41
N VAL A 182 -3.10 5.01 -0.19
CA VAL A 182 -3.42 5.51 1.13
C VAL A 182 -4.91 5.30 1.40
N ASP A 183 -5.21 4.53 2.45
CA ASP A 183 -6.56 4.34 2.98
C ASP A 183 -6.69 5.20 4.24
N LEU A 184 -7.42 6.31 4.15
CA LEU A 184 -7.59 7.22 5.28
C LEU A 184 -8.63 6.69 6.27
N ALA A 185 -8.45 7.04 7.54
CA ALA A 185 -9.45 6.88 8.58
C ALA A 185 -10.81 7.46 8.13
N GLY A 186 -11.87 6.86 8.65
CA GLY A 186 -13.23 7.28 8.33
C GLY A 186 -13.53 8.67 8.88
N SER A 187 -14.18 9.51 8.07
CA SER A 187 -14.67 10.80 8.52
C SER A 187 -16.01 10.61 9.26
N GLU A 188 -16.00 10.15 10.50
CA GLU A 188 -17.19 10.23 11.35
C GLU A 188 -17.44 11.68 11.81
N ARG A 189 -18.68 12.14 11.70
CA ARG A 189 -19.12 13.32 12.46
C ARG A 189 -19.42 12.86 13.88
N ILE A 190 -18.65 13.34 14.85
CA ILE A 190 -19.05 13.27 16.26
C ILE A 190 -20.35 14.06 16.37
N LYS A 191 -21.50 13.39 16.46
CA LYS A 191 -22.70 14.05 16.95
C LYS A 191 -22.36 14.43 18.39
N SER A 192 -22.39 15.72 18.69
CA SER A 192 -22.32 16.26 20.05
C SER A 192 -23.40 15.59 20.90
N SER A 193 -23.06 14.51 21.59
CA SER A 193 -23.88 13.91 22.62
C SER A 193 -23.45 14.49 23.96
N GLU A 194 -23.71 15.78 24.14
CA GLU A 194 -23.69 16.45 25.44
C GLU A 194 -24.88 17.40 25.48
N GLU A 195 -26.04 16.85 25.83
CA GLU A 195 -26.97 17.57 26.70
C GLU A 195 -27.79 16.49 27.41
N LYS A 196 -27.35 16.14 28.62
CA LYS A 196 -28.17 15.40 29.56
C LYS A 196 -28.65 16.43 30.59
N PRO A 197 -29.97 16.71 30.68
CA PRO A 197 -30.50 17.63 31.68
C PRO A 197 -30.35 17.08 33.10
#